data_AF-G8TZW5-F1
#
_entry.id   AF-G8TZW5-F1
#
_cell.length_a   1.000
_cell.length_b   1.000
_cell.length_c   1.000
_cell.angle_alpha   90.00
_cell.angle_beta   90.00
_cell.angle_gamma   90.00
#
_symmetry.space_group_name_H-M   'P 1'
#
loop_
_entity.id
_entity.type
_entity.pdbx_description
1 polymer ?
#
loop_
_entity_poly.entity_id
_entity_poly.type
_entity_poly.pdbx_seq_one_letter_code
_entity_poly.pdbx_strand_id
1 'polypeptide(L)'
;MLHAFDQWMEQQYCGTKAKRDRWQWNDGISRQRPIALREQRQWRPAVSYFRYADDFVVIVKGTRQHAEAVRLACRNFLEDTLKLTLNMEKTHITHVDDGFEFLGYRIIRKRGPAGRKRPVTQIPWERYRRLADRLVAELSTDYSRNHLELVDHLNHQLAGWANFYQYTDYTAMVYRRIDHLVFWKLARWMARKYRSGVARELARHVRAPQPGAAKTWVVTGRWPDGQWGTVTLRRLASSRKGQFRWHNPPRNPYILTHDPTPPLLTSRYRDVAIAVQH
;
A
#
# COMPACT_ATOMS: atom_id res chain seq x y z
N MET A 1 3.88 14.42 20.39
CA MET A 1 2.64 15.20 20.21
C MET A 1 1.45 14.32 19.85
N LEU A 2 1.45 13.58 18.73
CA LEU A 2 0.32 12.70 18.36
C LEU A 2 0.04 11.52 19.31
N HIS A 3 0.99 11.18 20.19
CA HIS A 3 0.80 10.16 21.24
C HIS A 3 -0.39 10.45 22.17
N ALA A 4 -0.68 11.71 22.48
CA ALA A 4 -1.85 12.07 23.29
C ALA A 4 -3.17 11.75 22.56
N PHE A 5 -3.20 11.90 21.23
CA PHE A 5 -4.34 11.51 20.41
C PHE A 5 -4.49 9.99 20.35
N ASP A 6 -3.39 9.25 20.22
CA ASP A 6 -3.40 7.78 20.26
C ASP A 6 -3.96 7.27 21.61
N GLN A 7 -3.55 7.87 22.73
CA GLN A 7 -4.06 7.56 24.06
C GLN A 7 -5.55 7.86 24.20
N TRP A 8 -6.00 9.02 23.74
CA TRP A 8 -7.41 9.40 23.76
C TRP A 8 -8.27 8.43 22.92
N MET A 9 -7.83 8.07 21.72
CA MET A 9 -8.50 7.07 20.87
C MET A 9 -8.56 5.70 21.55
N GLU A 10 -7.51 5.28 22.25
CA GLU A 10 -7.50 4.02 22.99
C GLU A 10 -8.50 4.04 24.15
N GLN A 11 -8.53 5.11 24.95
CA GLN A 11 -9.43 5.23 26.09
C GLN A 11 -10.90 5.28 25.67
N GLN A 12 -11.22 6.04 24.62
CA GLN A 12 -12.60 6.24 24.18
C GLN A 12 -13.11 5.08 23.31
N TYR A 13 -12.25 4.55 22.43
CA TYR A 13 -12.71 3.72 21.33
C TYR A 13 -12.07 2.33 21.22
N CYS A 14 -10.75 2.25 21.30
CA CYS A 14 -9.99 1.08 20.85
C CYS A 14 -9.54 0.13 21.98
N GLY A 15 -9.52 0.59 23.22
CA GLY A 15 -9.07 -0.17 24.39
C GLY A 15 -9.95 -1.37 24.70
N THR A 16 -9.35 -2.41 25.30
CA THR A 16 -10.06 -3.65 25.68
C THR A 16 -11.26 -3.38 26.58
N LYS A 17 -11.10 -2.46 27.55
CA LYS A 17 -12.21 -2.02 28.41
C LYS A 17 -13.31 -1.33 27.61
N ALA A 18 -12.96 -0.33 26.80
CA ALA A 18 -13.92 0.38 25.94
C ALA A 18 -14.68 -0.56 24.98
N LYS A 19 -13.99 -1.56 24.41
CA LYS A 19 -14.59 -2.61 23.58
C LYS A 19 -15.56 -3.50 24.38
N ARG A 20 -15.17 -3.92 25.58
CA ARG A 20 -16.01 -4.75 26.47
C ARG A 20 -17.25 -3.99 26.95
N ASP A 21 -17.07 -2.76 27.41
CA ASP A 21 -18.17 -1.91 27.89
C ASP A 21 -19.16 -1.63 26.77
N ARG A 22 -18.66 -1.36 25.55
CA ARG A 22 -19.50 -1.20 24.36
C ARG A 22 -20.25 -2.48 24.00
N TRP A 23 -19.59 -3.62 24.08
CA TRP A 23 -20.24 -4.91 23.84
C TRP A 23 -21.37 -5.14 24.85
N GLN A 24 -21.13 -4.91 26.14
CA GLN A 24 -22.15 -5.02 27.19
C GLN A 24 -23.32 -4.06 26.98
N TRP A 25 -23.03 -2.81 26.56
CA TRP A 25 -24.05 -1.81 26.22
C TRP A 25 -24.95 -2.29 25.08
N ASN A 26 -24.35 -2.72 23.97
CA ASN A 26 -25.06 -3.18 22.78
C ASN A 26 -25.81 -4.51 23.01
N ASP A 27 -25.23 -5.41 23.82
CA ASP A 27 -25.88 -6.65 24.24
C ASP A 27 -27.13 -6.37 25.09
N GLY A 28 -27.08 -5.39 25.98
CA GLY A 28 -28.24 -4.94 26.75
C GLY A 28 -29.39 -4.43 25.87
N ILE A 29 -29.08 -3.74 24.77
CA ILE A 29 -30.07 -3.30 23.77
C ILE A 29 -30.62 -4.50 23.00
N SER A 30 -29.74 -5.39 22.53
CA SER A 30 -30.14 -6.57 21.75
C SER A 30 -31.04 -7.52 22.55
N ARG A 31 -30.82 -7.62 23.87
CA ARG A 31 -31.62 -8.42 24.79
C ARG A 31 -32.81 -7.66 25.39
N GLN A 32 -33.06 -6.42 24.94
CA GLN A 32 -34.15 -5.56 25.42
C GLN A 32 -34.22 -5.46 26.95
N ARG A 33 -33.08 -5.31 27.63
CA ARG A 33 -33.06 -5.24 29.09
C ARG A 33 -33.89 -4.03 29.58
N PRO A 34 -34.58 -4.12 30.73
CA PRO A 34 -35.46 -3.04 31.22
C PRO A 34 -34.75 -1.70 31.35
N ILE A 35 -33.49 -1.71 31.81
CA ILE A 35 -32.65 -0.50 31.94
C ILE A 35 -32.36 0.11 30.56
N ALA A 36 -32.13 -0.72 29.53
CA ALA A 36 -31.82 -0.23 28.19
C ALA A 36 -33.05 0.41 27.51
N LEU A 37 -34.24 -0.13 27.77
CA LEU A 37 -35.51 0.45 27.30
C LEU A 37 -35.84 1.75 28.04
N ARG A 38 -35.71 1.75 29.38
CA ARG A 38 -35.98 2.93 30.23
C ARG A 38 -35.09 4.12 29.85
N GLU A 39 -33.81 3.86 29.58
CA GLU A 39 -32.84 4.89 29.20
C GLU A 39 -32.77 5.14 27.69
N GLN A 40 -33.64 4.49 26.88
CA GLN A 40 -33.67 4.60 25.42
C GLN A 40 -32.28 4.49 24.78
N ARG A 41 -31.51 3.50 25.23
CA ARG A 41 -30.10 3.36 24.85
C ARG A 41 -29.96 3.14 23.35
N GLN A 42 -29.13 3.95 22.70
CA GLN A 42 -28.81 3.80 21.28
C GLN A 42 -27.59 2.91 21.05
N TRP A 43 -27.56 2.27 19.87
CA TRP A 43 -26.47 1.38 19.48
C TRP A 43 -25.16 2.13 19.32
N ARG A 44 -24.10 1.66 19.98
CA ARG A 44 -22.75 2.25 19.88
C ARG A 44 -21.94 1.59 18.77
N PRO A 45 -21.41 2.35 17.79
CA PRO A 45 -20.65 1.80 16.68
C PRO A 45 -19.30 1.23 17.14
N ALA A 46 -18.83 0.16 16.49
CA ALA A 46 -17.48 -0.32 16.73
C ALA A 46 -16.48 0.53 15.92
N VAL A 47 -15.42 1.00 16.56
CA VAL A 47 -14.42 1.87 15.95
C VAL A 47 -13.05 1.19 16.00
N SER A 48 -12.36 1.18 14.86
CA SER A 48 -10.97 0.75 14.72
C SER A 48 -10.13 1.91 14.21
N TYR A 49 -8.92 2.04 14.74
CA TYR A 49 -8.01 3.14 14.46
C TYR A 49 -6.68 2.60 13.95
N PHE A 50 -6.16 3.23 12.89
CA PHE A 50 -4.84 2.97 12.35
C PHE A 50 -4.16 4.28 11.97
N ARG A 51 -2.90 4.47 12.38
CA ARG A 51 -2.10 5.65 12.05
C ARG A 51 -0.79 5.25 11.38
N TYR A 52 -0.30 6.09 10.48
CA TYR A 52 1.04 6.01 9.91
C TYR A 52 1.58 7.43 9.78
N ALA A 53 2.57 7.78 10.62
CA ALA A 53 3.02 9.16 10.79
C ALA A 53 1.82 10.10 11.02
N ASP A 54 1.57 11.03 10.10
CA ASP A 54 0.47 12.00 10.18
C ASP A 54 -0.84 11.51 9.53
N ASP A 55 -0.77 10.49 8.67
CA ASP A 55 -1.93 9.92 7.99
C ASP A 55 -2.61 8.88 8.89
N PHE A 56 -3.91 9.00 9.13
CA PHE A 56 -4.66 8.01 9.90
C PHE A 56 -6.01 7.66 9.27
N VAL A 57 -6.49 6.46 9.57
CA VAL A 57 -7.77 5.92 9.13
C VAL A 57 -8.56 5.46 10.34
N VAL A 58 -9.81 5.91 10.40
CA VAL A 58 -10.79 5.46 11.40
C VAL A 58 -11.87 4.66 10.68
N ILE A 59 -11.99 3.38 11.04
CA ILE A 59 -13.03 2.49 10.50
C ILE A 59 -14.16 2.42 11.51
N VAL A 60 -15.34 2.86 11.10
CA VAL A 60 -16.55 2.85 11.94
C VAL A 60 -17.53 1.81 11.39
N LYS A 61 -17.88 0.82 12.22
CA LYS A 61 -18.97 -0.12 11.96
C LYS A 61 -20.26 0.47 12.52
N GLY A 62 -20.95 1.27 11.70
CA GLY A 62 -22.17 1.97 12.06
C GLY A 62 -22.79 2.71 10.88
N THR A 63 -23.64 3.68 11.17
CA THR A 63 -24.25 4.58 10.19
C THR A 63 -23.27 5.70 9.79
N ARG A 64 -23.61 6.44 8.73
CA ARG A 64 -22.85 7.63 8.32
C ARG A 64 -22.80 8.70 9.43
N GLN A 65 -23.91 8.91 10.13
CA GLN A 65 -23.98 9.85 11.26
C GLN A 65 -23.00 9.48 12.38
N HIS A 66 -22.84 8.19 12.67
CA HIS A 66 -21.83 7.73 13.63
C HIS A 66 -20.40 8.06 13.17
N ALA A 67 -20.11 7.92 11.87
CA ALA A 67 -18.80 8.30 11.34
C ALA A 67 -18.57 9.82 11.40
N GLU A 68 -19.60 10.62 11.15
CA GLU A 68 -19.55 12.09 11.27
C GLU A 68 -19.32 12.54 12.71
N ALA A 69 -19.99 11.91 13.68
CA ALA A 69 -19.80 12.17 15.11
C ALA A 69 -18.37 11.82 15.57
N VAL A 70 -17.83 10.67 15.15
CA VAL A 70 -16.45 10.29 15.45
C VAL A 70 -15.45 11.26 14.80
N ARG A 71 -15.70 11.70 13.56
CA ARG A 71 -14.87 12.70 12.88
C ARG A 71 -14.85 14.02 13.63
N LEU A 72 -16.01 14.50 14.10
CA LEU A 72 -16.11 15.74 14.87
C LEU A 72 -15.37 15.62 16.22
N ALA A 73 -15.53 14.49 16.92
CA ALA A 73 -14.81 14.24 18.16
C ALA A 73 -13.28 14.24 17.96
N CYS A 74 -12.80 13.61 16.88
CA CYS A 74 -11.37 13.63 16.54
C CYS A 74 -10.89 15.06 16.23
N ARG A 75 -11.68 15.84 15.48
CA ARG A 75 -11.38 17.23 15.15
C ARG A 75 -11.25 18.08 16.40
N ASN A 76 -12.24 18.04 17.28
CA ASN A 76 -12.23 18.84 18.51
C ASN A 76 -11.01 18.50 19.37
N PHE A 77 -10.67 17.21 19.51
CA PHE A 77 -9.46 16.84 20.27
C PHE A 77 -8.17 17.38 19.61
N LEU A 78 -8.03 17.26 18.29
CA LEU A 78 -6.86 17.73 17.54
C LEU A 78 -6.73 19.26 17.60
N GLU A 79 -7.83 19.99 17.45
CA GLU A 79 -7.84 21.45 17.49
C GLU A 79 -7.68 21.99 18.93
N ASP A 80 -8.37 21.40 19.91
CA ASP A 80 -8.38 21.91 21.28
C ASP A 80 -7.08 21.58 22.02
N THR A 81 -6.62 20.32 21.92
CA THR A 81 -5.50 19.79 22.71
C THR A 81 -4.17 19.93 21.98
N LEU A 82 -4.14 19.63 20.68
CA LEU A 82 -2.90 19.58 19.89
C LEU A 82 -2.70 20.83 19.03
N LYS A 83 -3.68 21.72 18.96
CA LYS A 83 -3.67 22.93 18.12
C LYS A 83 -3.35 22.62 16.64
N LEU A 84 -3.77 21.44 16.18
CA LEU A 84 -3.61 20.99 14.80
C LEU A 84 -4.95 21.10 14.06
N THR A 85 -4.94 21.80 12.93
CA THR A 85 -6.12 21.91 12.07
C THR A 85 -6.24 20.70 11.16
N LEU A 86 -7.37 19.98 11.24
CA LEU A 86 -7.64 18.87 10.35
C LEU A 86 -8.00 19.41 8.95
N ASN A 87 -7.31 18.93 7.90
CA ASN A 87 -7.68 19.27 6.53
C ASN A 87 -8.99 18.54 6.15
N MET A 88 -10.11 19.28 6.18
CA MET A 88 -11.44 18.76 5.89
C MET A 88 -11.63 18.39 4.42
N GLU A 89 -10.92 19.04 3.50
CA GLU A 89 -10.98 18.72 2.07
C GLU A 89 -10.37 17.37 1.76
N LYS A 90 -9.32 16.97 2.48
CA LYS A 90 -8.71 15.64 2.36
C LYS A 90 -9.47 14.55 3.10
N THR A 91 -10.30 14.92 4.08
CA THR A 91 -10.98 13.98 4.97
C THR A 91 -12.35 13.57 4.43
N HIS A 92 -12.37 12.51 3.63
CA HIS A 92 -13.61 11.97 3.07
C HIS A 92 -14.16 10.81 3.89
N ILE A 93 -15.46 10.84 4.17
CA ILE A 93 -16.19 9.69 4.72
C ILE A 93 -16.67 8.86 3.54
N THR A 94 -16.02 7.73 3.29
CA THR A 94 -16.39 6.81 2.22
C THR A 94 -16.86 5.47 2.81
N HIS A 95 -17.74 4.79 2.07
CA HIS A 95 -18.14 3.45 2.45
C HIS A 95 -17.06 2.44 2.03
N VAL A 96 -16.84 1.40 2.86
CA VAL A 96 -15.78 0.41 2.61
C VAL A 96 -16.01 -0.38 1.30
N ASP A 97 -17.24 -0.44 0.80
CA ASP A 97 -17.54 -1.07 -0.50
C ASP A 97 -17.12 -0.20 -1.70
N ASP A 98 -17.07 1.14 -1.57
CA ASP A 98 -16.59 2.05 -2.62
C ASP A 98 -15.05 2.09 -2.65
N GLY A 99 -14.48 1.83 -1.48
CA GLY A 99 -13.06 1.79 -1.22
C GLY A 99 -12.45 3.16 -0.94
N PHE A 100 -11.25 3.15 -0.38
CA PHE A 100 -10.49 4.34 -0.05
C PHE A 100 -9.00 4.12 -0.33
N GLU A 101 -8.26 5.21 -0.47
CA GLU A 101 -6.81 5.17 -0.67
C GLU A 101 -6.09 5.49 0.64
N PHE A 102 -5.12 4.65 1.01
CA PHE A 102 -4.28 4.83 2.20
C PHE A 102 -2.87 4.32 1.91
N LEU A 103 -1.85 5.14 2.22
CA LEU A 103 -0.43 4.83 2.00
C LEU A 103 -0.09 4.31 0.59
N GLY A 104 -0.79 4.81 -0.43
CA GLY A 104 -0.57 4.40 -1.82
C GLY A 104 -1.22 3.07 -2.23
N TYR A 105 -2.06 2.49 -1.37
CA TYR A 105 -2.91 1.35 -1.66
C TYR A 105 -4.38 1.78 -1.73
N ARG A 106 -5.14 1.18 -2.63
CA ARG A 106 -6.59 1.27 -2.64
C ARG A 106 -7.18 0.06 -1.92
N ILE A 107 -7.88 0.29 -0.83
CA ILE A 107 -8.52 -0.75 -0.02
C ILE A 107 -10.02 -0.74 -0.35
N ILE A 108 -10.56 -1.89 -0.77
CA ILE A 108 -11.97 -2.04 -1.14
C ILE A 108 -12.51 -3.36 -0.63
N ARG A 109 -13.74 -3.39 -0.13
CA ARG A 109 -14.39 -4.64 0.25
C ARG A 109 -15.09 -5.26 -0.96
N LYS A 110 -14.63 -6.43 -1.41
CA LYS A 110 -15.21 -7.16 -2.54
C LYS A 110 -15.76 -8.51 -2.10
N ARG A 111 -16.80 -8.97 -2.79
CA ARG A 111 -17.35 -10.32 -2.62
C ARG A 111 -16.38 -11.33 -3.25
N GLY A 112 -15.87 -12.25 -2.45
CA GLY A 112 -15.02 -13.34 -2.95
C GLY A 112 -15.85 -14.45 -3.60
N PRO A 113 -15.18 -15.46 -4.19
CA PRO A 113 -15.86 -16.61 -4.82
C PRO A 113 -16.78 -17.37 -3.87
N ALA A 114 -16.40 -17.47 -2.60
CA ALA A 114 -17.18 -18.11 -1.53
C ALA A 114 -18.34 -17.24 -0.99
N GLY A 115 -18.75 -16.19 -1.70
CA GLY A 115 -19.87 -15.32 -1.32
C GLY A 115 -19.62 -14.38 -0.15
N ARG A 116 -18.53 -14.54 0.61
CA ARG A 116 -18.15 -13.66 1.73
C ARG A 116 -17.47 -12.39 1.22
N LYS A 117 -17.85 -11.23 1.77
CA LYS A 117 -17.16 -9.95 1.54
C LYS A 117 -15.83 -9.95 2.30
N ARG A 118 -14.72 -9.69 1.59
CA ARG A 118 -13.38 -9.55 2.19
C ARG A 118 -12.76 -8.22 1.77
N PRO A 119 -11.95 -7.58 2.64
CA PRO A 119 -11.14 -6.46 2.22
C PRO A 119 -10.11 -6.96 1.19
N VAL A 120 -9.89 -6.15 0.19
CA VAL A 120 -9.00 -6.40 -0.94
C VAL A 120 -8.14 -5.17 -1.11
N THR A 121 -6.85 -5.39 -1.31
CA THR A 121 -5.90 -4.34 -1.67
C THR A 121 -5.68 -4.29 -3.18
N GLN A 122 -5.64 -3.08 -3.72
CA GLN A 122 -5.40 -2.79 -5.14
C GLN A 122 -4.40 -1.65 -5.30
N ILE A 123 -3.78 -1.59 -6.46
CA ILE A 123 -2.92 -0.47 -6.85
C ILE A 123 -3.82 0.65 -7.38
N PRO A 124 -3.76 1.88 -6.82
CA PRO A 124 -4.47 3.02 -7.36
C PRO A 124 -4.08 3.30 -8.82
N TRP A 125 -5.06 3.69 -9.64
CA TRP A 125 -4.82 3.99 -11.06
C TRP A 125 -3.80 5.11 -11.25
N GLU A 126 -3.87 6.17 -10.43
CA GLU A 126 -2.94 7.29 -10.48
C GLU A 126 -1.48 6.89 -10.17
N ARG A 127 -1.28 5.89 -9.30
CA ARG A 127 0.06 5.36 -8.98
C ARG A 127 0.63 4.57 -10.17
N TYR A 128 -0.20 3.76 -10.82
CA TYR A 128 0.16 3.09 -12.07
C TYR A 128 0.50 4.11 -13.17
N ARG A 129 -0.37 5.11 -13.38
CA ARG A 129 -0.20 6.12 -14.44
C ARG A 129 1.10 6.90 -14.28
N ARG A 130 1.40 7.40 -13.08
CA ARG A 130 2.66 8.10 -12.80
C ARG A 130 3.90 7.26 -13.07
N LEU A 131 3.88 5.97 -12.73
CA LEU A 131 4.98 5.07 -13.07
C LEU A 131 5.10 4.89 -14.59
N ALA A 132 3.97 4.63 -15.26
CA ALA A 132 3.94 4.46 -16.71
C ALA A 132 4.47 5.71 -17.44
N ASP A 133 4.03 6.89 -17.04
CA ASP A 133 4.45 8.17 -17.62
C ASP A 133 5.96 8.41 -17.42
N ARG A 134 6.48 8.11 -16.21
CA ARG A 134 7.93 8.16 -15.93
C ARG A 134 8.73 7.23 -16.83
N LEU A 135 8.33 5.96 -16.93
CA LEU A 135 8.98 4.96 -17.77
C LEU A 135 8.94 5.34 -19.25
N VAL A 136 7.82 5.90 -19.70
CA VAL A 136 7.66 6.39 -21.06
C VAL A 136 8.57 7.57 -21.34
N ALA A 137 8.64 8.54 -20.43
CA ALA A 137 9.51 9.71 -20.57
C ALA A 137 10.99 9.28 -20.68
N GLU A 138 11.45 8.42 -19.78
CA GLU A 138 12.82 7.90 -19.77
C GLU A 138 13.17 7.15 -21.06
N LEU A 139 12.27 6.29 -21.56
CA LEU A 139 12.47 5.52 -22.79
C LEU A 139 12.22 6.30 -24.09
N SER A 140 11.89 7.59 -24.01
CA SER A 140 11.56 8.42 -25.19
C SER A 140 12.52 9.58 -25.41
N THR A 141 13.45 9.88 -24.48
CA THR A 141 14.32 11.07 -24.57
C THR A 141 15.78 10.72 -24.85
N ASP A 142 16.44 9.96 -23.97
CA ASP A 142 17.88 9.74 -24.06
C ASP A 142 18.24 8.44 -24.78
N TYR A 143 18.72 8.56 -26.03
CA TYR A 143 19.19 7.42 -26.85
C TYR A 143 20.71 7.21 -26.79
N SER A 144 21.45 8.06 -26.07
CA SER A 144 22.91 7.99 -25.99
C SER A 144 23.38 6.98 -24.93
N ARG A 145 22.61 6.84 -23.84
CA ARG A 145 22.90 5.97 -22.69
C ARG A 145 23.20 4.52 -23.06
N ASN A 146 24.13 3.86 -22.37
CA ASN A 146 24.43 2.44 -22.56
C ASN A 146 23.17 1.58 -22.33
N HIS A 147 22.92 0.59 -23.19
CA HIS A 147 21.70 -0.23 -23.10
C HIS A 147 21.69 -1.15 -21.88
N LEU A 148 22.85 -1.58 -21.37
CA LEU A 148 22.95 -2.39 -20.15
C LEU A 148 22.55 -1.56 -18.93
N GLU A 149 23.12 -0.36 -18.80
CA GLU A 149 22.77 0.57 -17.71
C GLU A 149 21.31 0.97 -17.74
N LEU A 150 20.74 1.20 -18.93
CA LEU A 150 19.32 1.50 -19.07
C LEU A 150 18.46 0.34 -18.56
N VAL A 151 18.74 -0.89 -19.01
CA VAL A 151 17.97 -2.06 -18.57
C VAL A 151 18.14 -2.31 -17.07
N ASP A 152 19.34 -2.11 -16.54
CA ASP A 152 19.61 -2.25 -15.11
C ASP A 152 18.89 -1.18 -14.27
N HIS A 153 18.88 0.07 -14.74
CA HIS A 153 18.12 1.14 -14.10
C HIS A 153 16.61 0.84 -14.09
N LEU A 154 16.05 0.39 -15.22
CA LEU A 154 14.66 -0.05 -15.30
C LEU A 154 14.39 -1.21 -14.32
N ASN A 155 15.32 -2.15 -14.22
CA ASN A 155 15.21 -3.27 -13.28
C ASN A 155 15.11 -2.80 -11.83
N HIS A 156 15.93 -1.82 -11.42
CA HIS A 156 15.88 -1.25 -10.08
C HIS A 156 14.54 -0.55 -9.80
N GLN A 157 14.03 0.24 -10.75
CA GLN A 157 12.71 0.88 -10.61
C GLN A 157 11.58 -0.15 -10.50
N LEU A 158 11.56 -1.16 -11.39
CA LEU A 158 10.56 -2.22 -11.38
C LEU A 158 10.67 -3.09 -10.12
N ALA A 159 11.90 -3.33 -9.64
CA ALA A 159 12.16 -4.05 -8.40
C ALA A 159 11.58 -3.32 -7.18
N GLY A 160 11.88 -2.03 -7.03
CA GLY A 160 11.35 -1.22 -5.94
C GLY A 160 9.81 -1.19 -5.96
N TRP A 161 9.23 -1.06 -7.14
CA TRP A 161 7.78 -1.03 -7.30
C TRP A 161 7.11 -2.39 -7.02
N ALA A 162 7.73 -3.50 -7.46
CA ALA A 162 7.28 -4.84 -7.12
C ALA A 162 7.35 -5.12 -5.61
N ASN A 163 8.45 -4.72 -4.97
CA ASN A 163 8.66 -4.89 -3.54
C ASN A 163 7.65 -4.09 -2.72
N PHE A 164 7.34 -2.86 -3.13
CA PHE A 164 6.30 -2.07 -2.49
C PHE A 164 4.95 -2.78 -2.61
N TYR A 165 4.50 -3.11 -3.82
CA TYR A 165 3.18 -3.71 -4.02
C TYR A 165 3.09 -5.23 -3.79
N GLN A 166 4.12 -5.86 -3.22
CA GLN A 166 4.19 -7.32 -3.07
C GLN A 166 3.04 -7.93 -2.26
N TYR A 167 2.47 -7.17 -1.30
CA TYR A 167 1.36 -7.62 -0.45
C TYR A 167 -0.03 -7.32 -1.04
N THR A 168 -0.09 -6.83 -2.28
CA THR A 168 -1.35 -6.46 -2.92
C THR A 168 -2.07 -7.68 -3.50
N ASP A 169 -3.38 -7.77 -3.33
CA ASP A 169 -4.16 -8.93 -3.79
C ASP A 169 -4.25 -9.01 -5.32
N TYR A 170 -4.45 -7.88 -5.99
CA TYR A 170 -4.66 -7.80 -7.44
C TYR A 170 -3.56 -6.97 -8.12
N THR A 171 -2.43 -7.61 -8.42
CA THR A 171 -1.30 -6.97 -9.12
C THR A 171 -1.17 -7.42 -10.58
N ALA A 172 -1.57 -8.65 -10.90
CA ALA A 172 -1.25 -9.31 -12.17
C ALA A 172 -1.65 -8.51 -13.42
N MET A 173 -2.85 -7.92 -13.46
CA MET A 173 -3.31 -7.13 -14.60
C MET A 173 -2.47 -5.86 -14.80
N VAL A 174 -2.17 -5.16 -13.69
CA VAL A 174 -1.37 -3.94 -13.70
C VAL A 174 0.06 -4.26 -14.11
N TYR A 175 0.64 -5.33 -13.54
CA TYR A 175 1.99 -5.80 -13.83
C TYR A 175 2.13 -6.17 -15.31
N ARG A 176 1.18 -6.90 -15.87
CA ARG A 176 1.18 -7.26 -17.30
C ARG A 176 1.10 -6.03 -18.21
N ARG A 177 0.33 -5.00 -17.84
CA ARG A 177 0.25 -3.75 -18.61
C ARG A 177 1.59 -2.99 -18.59
N ILE A 178 2.24 -2.90 -17.43
CA ILE A 178 3.57 -2.26 -17.32
C ILE A 178 4.61 -3.08 -18.09
N ASP A 179 4.64 -4.41 -17.91
CA ASP A 179 5.57 -5.29 -18.62
C ASP A 179 5.45 -5.10 -20.15
N HIS A 180 4.22 -5.06 -20.67
CA HIS A 180 3.96 -4.84 -22.09
C HIS A 180 4.42 -3.45 -22.55
N LEU A 181 4.14 -2.41 -21.75
CA LEU A 181 4.57 -1.03 -22.03
C LEU A 181 6.09 -0.93 -22.12
N VAL A 182 6.80 -1.41 -21.08
CA VAL A 182 8.27 -1.36 -20.99
C VAL A 182 8.88 -2.18 -22.12
N PHE A 183 8.38 -3.39 -22.37
CA PHE A 183 8.88 -4.27 -23.43
C PHE A 183 8.90 -3.59 -24.80
N TRP A 184 7.77 -2.99 -25.21
CA TRP A 184 7.65 -2.35 -26.52
C TRP A 184 8.30 -0.98 -26.61
N LYS A 185 8.38 -0.24 -25.50
CA LYS A 185 9.10 1.04 -25.45
C LYS A 185 10.61 0.81 -25.54
N LEU A 186 11.12 -0.18 -24.82
CA LEU A 186 12.52 -0.59 -24.92
C LEU A 186 12.87 -1.10 -26.32
N ALA A 187 11.97 -1.86 -26.98
CA ALA A 187 12.16 -2.31 -28.36
C ALA A 187 12.34 -1.14 -29.34
N ARG A 188 11.47 -0.12 -29.22
CA ARG A 188 11.53 1.10 -30.02
C ARG A 188 12.77 1.93 -29.70
N TRP A 189 13.18 1.95 -28.44
CA TRP A 189 14.38 2.65 -28.01
C TRP A 189 15.64 2.03 -28.62
N MET A 190 15.80 0.71 -28.57
CA MET A 190 16.95 0.02 -29.19
C MET A 190 16.97 0.19 -30.71
N ALA A 191 15.82 0.04 -31.36
CA ALA A 191 15.68 0.25 -32.80
C ALA A 191 16.13 1.66 -33.23
N ARG A 192 15.76 2.69 -32.45
CA ARG A 192 16.19 4.08 -32.71
C ARG A 192 17.68 4.27 -32.46
N LYS A 193 18.20 3.76 -31.34
CA LYS A 193 19.62 3.87 -30.99
C LYS A 193 20.52 3.24 -32.05
N TYR A 194 20.19 2.03 -32.51
CA TYR A 194 20.99 1.28 -33.48
C TYR A 194 20.57 1.50 -34.93
N ARG A 195 19.65 2.44 -35.19
CA ARG A 195 19.10 2.75 -36.52
C ARG A 195 18.68 1.47 -37.28
N SER A 196 17.97 0.60 -36.57
CA SER A 196 17.60 -0.73 -37.04
C SER A 196 16.10 -0.98 -36.89
N GLY A 197 15.61 -2.07 -37.46
CA GLY A 197 14.22 -2.48 -37.29
C GLY A 197 13.98 -3.12 -35.92
N VAL A 198 12.81 -2.86 -35.32
CA VAL A 198 12.40 -3.48 -34.04
C VAL A 198 12.50 -5.01 -34.09
N ALA A 199 12.07 -5.64 -35.18
CA ALA A 199 12.14 -7.09 -35.36
C ALA A 199 13.58 -7.63 -35.26
N ARG A 200 14.57 -6.87 -35.74
CA ARG A 200 15.99 -7.24 -35.70
C ARG A 200 16.50 -7.23 -34.26
N GLU A 201 16.19 -6.18 -33.49
CA GLU A 201 16.60 -6.10 -32.09
C GLU A 201 15.91 -7.15 -31.21
N LEU A 202 14.63 -7.42 -31.48
CA LEU A 202 13.90 -8.52 -30.83
C LEU A 202 14.61 -9.86 -31.09
N ALA A 203 14.98 -10.16 -32.35
CA ALA A 203 15.66 -11.39 -32.69
C ALA A 203 17.05 -11.53 -32.02
N ARG A 204 17.77 -10.42 -31.85
CA ARG A 204 19.10 -10.41 -31.20
C ARG A 204 19.00 -10.68 -29.70
N HIS A 205 18.14 -9.95 -29.01
CA HIS A 205 18.18 -9.80 -27.55
C HIS A 205 17.01 -10.46 -26.82
N VAL A 206 15.87 -10.74 -27.47
CA VAL A 206 14.74 -11.35 -26.77
C VAL A 206 14.87 -12.86 -26.76
N ARG A 207 15.18 -13.41 -25.57
CA ARG A 207 15.40 -14.84 -25.35
C ARG A 207 14.74 -15.28 -24.04
N ALA A 208 14.56 -16.59 -23.87
CA ALA A 208 14.20 -17.13 -22.56
C ALA A 208 15.47 -17.08 -21.68
N PRO A 209 15.43 -16.46 -20.50
CA PRO A 209 16.62 -16.34 -19.65
C PRO A 209 17.00 -17.69 -19.03
N GLN A 210 16.02 -18.57 -18.80
CA GLN A 210 16.19 -19.92 -18.25
C GLN A 210 15.14 -20.86 -18.88
N PRO A 211 15.36 -22.20 -18.87
CA PRO A 211 14.35 -23.17 -19.29
C PRO A 211 13.05 -22.99 -18.48
N GLY A 212 11.91 -22.90 -19.18
CA GLY A 212 10.60 -22.67 -18.56
C GLY A 212 10.29 -21.21 -18.20
N ALA A 213 11.25 -20.29 -18.30
CA ALA A 213 11.00 -18.86 -18.12
C ALA A 213 10.43 -18.23 -19.40
N ALA A 214 9.53 -17.26 -19.23
CA ALA A 214 8.96 -16.56 -20.36
C ALA A 214 10.00 -15.68 -21.05
N LYS A 215 9.93 -15.59 -22.39
CA LYS A 215 10.84 -14.75 -23.18
C LYS A 215 10.81 -13.30 -22.68
N THR A 216 11.99 -12.71 -22.54
CA THR A 216 12.20 -11.31 -22.13
C THR A 216 13.47 -10.77 -22.79
N TRP A 217 13.76 -9.49 -22.60
CA TRP A 217 15.01 -8.89 -23.06
C TRP A 217 16.17 -9.43 -22.22
N VAL A 218 17.12 -10.10 -22.88
CA VAL A 218 18.40 -10.54 -22.35
C VAL A 218 19.47 -9.80 -23.14
N VAL A 219 20.01 -8.75 -22.54
CA VAL A 219 20.93 -7.85 -23.23
C VAL A 219 22.35 -8.12 -22.75
N THR A 220 23.22 -8.40 -23.70
CA THR A 220 24.64 -8.66 -23.47
C THR A 220 25.45 -7.49 -24.00
N GLY A 221 26.61 -7.23 -23.41
CA GLY A 221 27.52 -6.21 -23.90
C GLY A 221 28.58 -5.82 -22.89
N ARG A 222 29.21 -4.67 -23.16
CA ARG A 222 30.23 -4.08 -22.29
C ARG A 222 29.61 -2.98 -21.45
N TRP A 223 29.82 -3.07 -20.15
CA TRP A 223 29.52 -2.01 -19.18
C TRP A 223 30.49 -0.84 -19.35
N PRO A 224 30.15 0.36 -18.86
CA PRO A 224 31.05 1.52 -18.96
C PRO A 224 32.36 1.37 -18.18
N ASP A 225 32.39 0.53 -17.15
CA ASP A 225 33.60 0.12 -16.41
C ASP A 225 34.52 -0.82 -17.22
N GLY A 226 34.10 -1.18 -18.44
CA GLY A 226 34.84 -2.05 -19.34
C GLY A 226 34.59 -3.55 -19.13
N GLN A 227 33.79 -3.96 -18.16
CA GLN A 227 33.47 -5.36 -17.92
C GLN A 227 32.42 -5.88 -18.91
N TRP A 228 32.53 -7.16 -19.27
CA TRP A 228 31.50 -7.82 -20.06
C TRP A 228 30.41 -8.38 -19.14
N GLY A 229 29.15 -8.14 -19.48
CA GLY A 229 28.03 -8.57 -18.67
C GLY A 229 26.75 -8.81 -19.45
N THR A 230 25.81 -9.47 -18.77
CA THR A 230 24.48 -9.76 -19.28
C THR A 230 23.44 -9.27 -18.30
N VAL A 231 22.49 -8.45 -18.76
CA VAL A 231 21.38 -7.95 -17.95
C VAL A 231 20.07 -8.45 -18.55
N THR A 232 19.24 -9.04 -17.70
CA THR A 232 17.90 -9.50 -18.08
C THR A 232 16.86 -8.51 -17.59
N LEU A 233 15.94 -8.07 -18.46
CA LEU A 233 14.83 -7.22 -18.06
C LEU A 233 13.89 -8.00 -17.13
N ARG A 234 13.72 -7.47 -15.92
CA ARG A 234 12.82 -7.98 -14.89
C ARG A 234 11.37 -7.83 -15.37
N ARG A 235 10.62 -8.92 -15.24
CA ARG A 235 9.17 -8.91 -15.45
C ARG A 235 8.47 -8.78 -14.11
N LEU A 236 7.57 -7.81 -14.02
CA LEU A 236 6.72 -7.65 -12.85
C LEU A 236 5.79 -8.86 -12.69
N ALA A 237 5.28 -9.42 -13.78
CA ALA A 237 4.39 -10.57 -13.73
C ALA A 237 5.00 -11.82 -13.05
N SER A 238 6.33 -11.98 -13.09
CA SER A 238 7.05 -13.06 -12.40
C SER A 238 7.52 -12.68 -11.00
N SER A 239 7.23 -11.47 -10.53
CA SER A 239 7.63 -11.02 -9.19
C SER A 239 6.87 -11.77 -8.11
N ARG A 240 7.57 -12.10 -7.02
CA ARG A 240 6.99 -12.85 -5.90
C ARG A 240 5.83 -12.07 -5.30
N LYS A 241 4.69 -12.73 -5.13
CA LYS A 241 3.59 -12.22 -4.32
C LYS A 241 3.86 -12.54 -2.85
N GLY A 242 3.97 -11.51 -2.03
CA GLY A 242 3.99 -11.65 -0.57
C GLY A 242 2.61 -12.04 -0.06
N GLN A 243 2.55 -12.99 0.87
CA GLN A 243 1.33 -13.23 1.63
C GLN A 243 1.38 -12.42 2.91
N PHE A 244 0.38 -11.56 3.13
CA PHE A 244 0.25 -10.86 4.40
C PHE A 244 -0.17 -11.84 5.48
N ARG A 245 0.67 -12.03 6.49
CA ARG A 245 0.32 -12.80 7.70
C ARG A 245 -0.16 -11.81 8.75
N TRP A 246 -1.46 -11.83 9.02
CA TRP A 246 -2.06 -11.01 10.06
C TRP A 246 -1.51 -11.40 11.42
N HIS A 247 -0.86 -10.45 12.10
CA HIS A 247 -0.54 -10.54 13.51
C HIS A 247 -1.19 -9.35 14.21
N ASN A 248 -2.20 -9.61 15.04
CA ASN A 248 -2.77 -8.55 15.88
C ASN A 248 -1.78 -8.30 17.02
N PRO A 249 -1.18 -7.09 17.12
CA PRO A 249 -0.36 -6.79 18.27
C PRO A 249 -1.24 -6.84 19.54
N PRO A 250 -0.71 -7.33 20.67
CA PRO A 250 -1.46 -7.48 21.91
C PRO A 250 -1.89 -6.13 22.51
N ARG A 251 -1.22 -5.04 22.13
CA ARG A 251 -1.50 -3.66 22.54
C ARG A 251 -1.33 -2.72 21.35
N ASN A 252 -1.90 -1.52 21.46
CA ASN A 252 -1.71 -0.46 20.47
C ASN A 252 -0.21 -0.10 20.38
N PRO A 253 0.43 -0.29 19.22
CA PRO A 253 1.88 -0.11 19.06
C PRO A 253 2.33 1.35 19.17
N TYR A 254 1.40 2.31 19.14
CA TYR A 254 1.71 3.74 19.20
C TYR A 254 1.74 4.29 20.63
N ILE A 255 1.31 3.52 21.62
CA ILE A 255 1.36 3.94 23.03
C ILE A 255 2.74 3.61 23.57
N LEU A 256 3.56 4.65 23.77
CA LEU A 256 4.83 4.55 24.48
C LEU A 256 4.57 4.00 25.89
N THR A 257 5.09 2.80 26.17
CA THR A 257 5.18 2.24 27.52
C THR A 257 6.51 2.65 28.13
N HIS A 258 6.55 2.89 29.45
CA HIS A 258 7.78 3.10 30.22
C HIS A 258 8.68 1.84 30.33
N ASP A 259 8.35 0.76 29.61
CA ASP A 259 9.21 -0.41 29.50
C ASP A 259 10.45 -0.06 28.66
N PRO A 260 11.67 -0.34 29.16
CA PRO A 260 12.93 0.00 28.48
C PRO A 260 13.14 -0.77 27.16
N THR A 261 12.30 -1.75 26.88
CA THR A 261 12.19 -2.41 25.58
C THR A 261 10.86 -2.03 24.95
N PRO A 262 10.81 -1.10 23.97
CA PRO A 262 9.67 -1.09 23.06
C PRO A 262 9.53 -2.52 22.51
N PRO A 263 8.31 -3.02 22.28
CA PRO A 263 8.14 -4.22 21.47
C PRO A 263 8.61 -3.83 20.06
N LEU A 264 9.93 -3.92 19.85
CA LEU A 264 10.55 -3.84 18.55
C LEU A 264 9.86 -4.95 17.76
N LEU A 265 8.93 -4.55 16.90
CA LEU A 265 8.49 -5.35 15.78
C LEU A 265 9.76 -5.58 14.96
N THR A 266 10.53 -6.59 15.36
CA THR A 266 11.71 -7.04 14.66
C THR A 266 11.20 -7.63 13.38
N SER A 267 11.10 -6.76 12.39
CA SER A 267 10.93 -7.13 11.02
C SER A 267 12.05 -8.10 10.69
N ARG A 268 11.75 -9.38 10.49
CA ARG A 268 12.76 -10.41 10.14
C ARG A 268 13.30 -10.23 8.72
N TYR A 269 13.35 -9.01 8.18
CA TYR A 269 14.07 -8.70 6.96
C TYR A 269 15.53 -8.45 7.33
N ARG A 270 16.45 -9.09 6.60
CA ARG A 270 17.90 -9.02 6.86
C ARG A 270 18.50 -7.63 6.60
N ASP A 271 17.76 -6.75 5.94
CA ASP A 271 18.20 -5.41 5.58
C ASP A 271 17.19 -4.39 6.13
N VAL A 272 17.51 -3.74 7.25
CA VAL A 272 16.71 -2.65 7.81
C VAL A 272 17.60 -1.42 7.95
N ALA A 273 17.37 -0.43 7.08
CA ALA A 273 17.86 0.92 7.27
C ALA A 273 16.97 1.64 8.29
N ILE A 274 17.60 2.25 9.29
CA ILE A 274 16.95 3.15 10.25
C ILE A 274 16.95 4.54 9.62
N ALA A 275 15.76 5.10 9.36
CA ALA A 275 15.61 6.53 9.13
C ALA A 275 15.12 7.17 10.44
N VAL A 276 16.02 7.83 11.15
CA VAL A 276 15.67 8.78 12.21
C VAL A 276 15.58 10.16 11.57
N GLN A 277 14.51 10.89 11.80
CA GLN A 277 14.47 12.33 11.57
C GLN A 277 13.88 13.03 12.79
N HIS A 278 14.56 14.11 13.17
CA HIS A 278 14.27 15.00 14.29
C HIS A 278 12.95 15.76 14.11
#